data_AF-A0A015LZT3-F1
#
_entry.id   AF-A0A015LZT3-F1
#
_cell.length_a   1.000
_cell.length_b   1.000
_cell.length_c   1.000
_cell.angle_alpha   90.00
_cell.angle_beta   90.00
_cell.angle_gamma   90.00
#
_symmetry.space_group_name_H-M   'P 1'
#
loop_
_entity.id
_entity.type
_entity.pdbx_description
1 polymer ?
#
loop_
_entity_poly.entity_id
_entity_poly.type
_entity_poly.pdbx_seq_one_letter_code
_entity_poly.pdbx_strand_id
1 'polypeptide(L)'
;MAENRQPSLDPERQLIVNSLFSDGAEDPVSPTHSSGTESLITYCKVSEDTGGGNSPTVDRPFGIGKTNSRIDVKIRYLLVTIVSKNGKVQKVQLHKAKKNPNDTFSIGRTWQLEQVRKIESVDNVTFVITISKPYCWSTETQGEKDVFLSQLLKVRWK
;
A
#
# COMPACT_ATOMS: atom_id res chain seq x y z
N MET A 1 -10.44 26.90 11.61
CA MET A 1 -9.01 27.10 11.29
C MET A 1 -8.62 25.98 10.35
N ALA A 2 -8.50 26.28 9.05
CA ALA A 2 -8.09 25.29 8.06
C ALA A 2 -6.59 25.04 8.23
N GLU A 3 -6.22 23.83 8.65
CA GLU A 3 -4.83 23.42 8.74
C GLU A 3 -4.24 23.42 7.33
N ASN A 4 -3.35 24.39 7.08
CA ASN A 4 -2.67 24.58 5.81
C ASN A 4 -1.76 23.38 5.57
N ARG A 5 -2.28 22.33 4.92
CA ARG A 5 -1.51 21.13 4.55
C ARG A 5 -0.41 21.57 3.59
N GLN A 6 0.81 21.72 4.09
CA GLN A 6 1.96 21.96 3.23
C GLN A 6 2.01 20.84 2.17
N PRO A 7 2.15 21.17 0.88
CA PRO A 7 2.33 20.15 -0.14
C PRO A 7 3.58 19.35 0.22
N SER A 8 3.50 18.02 0.12
CA SER A 8 4.67 17.18 0.37
C SER A 8 5.76 17.53 -0.65
N LEU A 9 7.00 17.66 -0.18
CA LEU A 9 8.18 17.80 -1.06
C LEU A 9 8.44 16.54 -1.91
N ASP A 10 7.72 15.46 -1.62
CA ASP A 10 7.72 14.21 -2.37
C ASP A 10 6.73 14.30 -3.56
N PRO A 11 7.22 14.36 -4.82
CA PRO A 11 6.37 14.47 -6.00
C PRO A 11 5.53 13.21 -6.24
N GLU A 12 6.02 12.02 -5.85
CA GLU A 12 5.28 10.77 -6.05
C GLU A 12 4.09 10.68 -5.10
N ARG A 13 4.26 11.14 -3.85
CA ARG A 13 3.14 11.34 -2.92
C ARG A 13 2.06 12.23 -3.50
N GLN A 14 2.43 13.33 -4.14
CA GLN A 14 1.48 14.26 -4.74
C GLN A 14 0.70 13.59 -5.89
N LEU A 15 1.37 12.80 -6.74
CA LEU A 15 0.72 12.04 -7.80
C LEU A 15 -0.28 11.01 -7.25
N ILE A 16 0.07 10.30 -6.17
CA ILE A 16 -0.81 9.34 -5.49
C ILE A 16 -2.06 10.05 -4.97
N VAL A 17 -1.88 11.14 -4.22
CA VAL A 17 -3.00 11.92 -3.65
C VAL A 17 -3.89 12.46 -4.76
N ASN A 18 -3.29 13.05 -5.80
CA ASN A 18 -4.05 13.62 -6.91
C ASN A 18 -4.87 12.57 -7.66
N SER A 19 -4.29 11.38 -7.85
CA SER A 19 -4.92 10.29 -8.61
C SER A 19 -6.05 9.57 -7.85
N LEU A 20 -5.94 9.44 -6.53
CA LEU A 20 -6.76 8.51 -5.75
C LEU A 20 -7.60 9.16 -4.65
N PHE A 21 -7.20 10.34 -4.15
CA PHE A 21 -7.74 10.91 -2.91
C PHE A 21 -8.06 12.42 -3.02
N SER A 22 -8.15 12.96 -4.23
CA SER A 22 -8.68 14.31 -4.46
C SER A 22 -10.20 14.29 -4.26
N ASP A 23 -10.70 14.96 -3.23
CA ASP A 23 -12.13 14.98 -2.89
C ASP A 23 -12.95 15.77 -3.94
N GLY A 24 -14.13 15.25 -4.33
CA GLY A 24 -15.20 16.06 -4.91
C GLY A 24 -15.67 15.81 -6.36
N ALA A 25 -15.76 14.58 -6.86
CA ALA A 25 -16.78 14.28 -7.89
C ALA A 25 -18.02 13.76 -7.15
N GLU A 26 -18.92 14.68 -6.83
CA GLU A 26 -20.27 14.36 -6.36
C GLU A 26 -21.03 13.68 -7.50
N ASP A 27 -20.77 12.38 -7.72
CA ASP A 27 -21.58 11.57 -8.63
C ASP A 27 -22.80 11.04 -7.84
N PRO A 28 -24.03 11.50 -8.13
CA PRO A 28 -25.22 11.16 -7.37
C PRO A 28 -25.69 9.70 -7.56
N VAL A 29 -24.92 8.84 -8.22
CA VAL A 29 -25.27 7.43 -8.48
C VAL A 29 -24.08 6.48 -8.31
N SER A 30 -23.50 6.42 -7.12
CA SER A 30 -22.64 5.28 -6.75
C SER A 30 -22.80 4.91 -5.27
N PRO A 31 -23.62 3.89 -4.93
CA PRO A 31 -23.89 3.49 -3.55
C PRO A 31 -22.73 2.72 -2.87
N THR A 32 -21.49 2.85 -3.36
CA THR A 32 -20.35 2.01 -2.95
C THR A 32 -19.19 2.75 -2.29
N HIS A 33 -19.19 4.09 -2.23
CA HIS A 33 -18.14 4.86 -1.55
C HIS A 33 -18.62 5.32 -0.17
N SER A 34 -18.02 4.75 0.86
CA SER A 34 -18.32 5.05 2.27
C SER A 34 -18.26 6.55 2.54
N SER A 35 -19.30 7.09 3.19
CA SER A 35 -19.59 8.51 3.45
C SER A 35 -18.55 9.30 4.28
N GLY A 36 -17.25 9.13 4.07
CA GLY A 36 -16.17 9.79 4.81
C GLY A 36 -14.97 10.07 3.92
N THR A 37 -14.22 11.12 4.25
CA THR A 37 -13.03 11.54 3.50
C THR A 37 -11.87 10.59 3.77
N GLU A 38 -11.29 10.04 2.70
CA GLU A 38 -10.12 9.19 2.75
C GLU A 38 -8.84 10.02 2.59
N SER A 39 -7.79 9.72 3.36
CA SER A 39 -6.51 10.44 3.28
C SER A 39 -5.31 9.52 3.46
N LEU A 40 -4.24 9.79 2.70
CA LEU A 40 -3.00 9.03 2.71
C LEU A 40 -2.14 9.37 3.94
N ILE A 41 -1.80 8.36 4.73
CA ILE A 41 -0.82 8.48 5.82
C ILE A 41 0.58 8.29 5.25
N THR A 42 0.87 7.09 4.76
CA THR A 42 2.19 6.71 4.21
C THR A 42 2.01 5.82 2.99
N TYR A 43 3.06 5.68 2.21
CA TYR A 43 3.13 4.71 1.13
C TYR A 43 4.53 4.10 1.05
N CYS A 44 4.63 2.99 0.31
CA CYS A 44 5.91 2.37 -0.02
C CYS A 44 5.84 1.73 -1.40
N LYS A 45 6.86 1.99 -2.23
CA LYS A 45 7.09 1.31 -3.50
C LYS A 45 7.69 -0.06 -3.21
N VAL A 46 7.09 -1.11 -3.76
CA VAL A 46 7.50 -2.49 -3.54
C VAL A 46 7.60 -3.29 -4.83
N SER A 47 8.49 -4.26 -4.82
CA SER A 47 8.61 -5.32 -5.80
C SER A 47 7.83 -6.55 -5.34
N GLU A 48 6.97 -7.07 -6.21
CA GLU A 48 6.21 -8.30 -6.02
C GLU A 48 6.70 -9.34 -7.03
N ASP A 49 7.27 -10.44 -6.57
CA ASP A 49 7.54 -11.61 -7.43
C ASP A 49 6.20 -12.28 -7.76
N THR A 50 5.92 -12.49 -9.05
CA THR A 50 4.72 -13.18 -9.50
C THR A 50 4.95 -14.60 -9.98
N GLY A 51 6.17 -15.14 -9.92
CA GLY A 51 6.47 -16.57 -9.99
C GLY A 51 5.71 -17.38 -11.06
N GLY A 52 5.34 -16.78 -12.20
CA GLY A 52 4.53 -17.41 -13.25
C GLY A 52 3.05 -17.73 -12.91
N GLY A 53 2.48 -17.25 -11.80
CA GLY A 53 1.09 -17.55 -11.43
C GLY A 53 0.54 -16.76 -10.24
N ASN A 54 -0.79 -16.78 -10.03
CA ASN A 54 -1.50 -16.04 -8.97
C ASN A 54 -1.29 -16.58 -7.52
N SER A 55 -0.33 -17.48 -7.30
CA SER A 55 -0.05 -18.12 -6.01
C SER A 55 0.91 -17.29 -5.14
N PRO A 56 0.70 -17.23 -3.81
CA PRO A 56 1.56 -16.47 -2.91
C PRO A 56 2.95 -17.11 -2.80
N THR A 57 3.98 -16.29 -2.88
CA THR A 57 5.39 -16.64 -3.08
C THR A 57 6.15 -17.11 -1.83
N VAL A 58 5.46 -17.46 -0.74
CA VAL A 58 6.14 -17.88 0.51
C VAL A 58 6.97 -19.15 0.36
N ASP A 59 6.60 -20.05 -0.56
CA ASP A 59 7.37 -21.28 -0.79
C ASP A 59 8.61 -21.07 -1.69
N ARG A 60 8.90 -19.83 -2.11
CA ARG A 60 10.13 -19.49 -2.83
C ARG A 60 10.91 -18.46 -2.02
N PRO A 61 11.91 -18.90 -1.25
CA PRO A 61 12.92 -17.99 -0.71
C PRO A 61 13.48 -17.21 -1.90
N PHE A 62 13.42 -15.89 -1.84
CA PHE A 62 14.07 -15.03 -2.82
C PHE A 62 15.53 -15.47 -2.91
N GLY A 63 15.92 -16.14 -4.01
CA GLY A 63 17.31 -16.50 -4.27
C GLY A 63 17.82 -17.91 -3.88
N ILE A 64 16.98 -18.93 -3.63
CA ILE A 64 17.49 -20.32 -3.57
C ILE A 64 16.69 -21.23 -4.52
N GLY A 65 16.99 -21.13 -5.81
CA GLY A 65 16.41 -21.99 -6.83
C GLY A 65 16.96 -21.66 -8.20
N LYS A 66 18.06 -22.31 -8.57
CA LYS A 66 18.63 -22.28 -9.91
C LYS A 66 17.63 -22.88 -10.92
N THR A 67 16.71 -22.09 -11.45
CA THR A 67 16.04 -22.41 -12.72
C THR A 67 15.87 -21.13 -13.52
N ASN A 68 16.25 -21.17 -14.79
CA ASN A 68 16.30 -20.09 -15.78
C ASN A 68 14.91 -19.51 -16.16
N SER A 69 13.98 -19.37 -15.21
CA SER A 69 12.70 -18.70 -15.39
C SER A 69 12.86 -17.24 -15.02
N ARG A 70 12.64 -16.32 -15.97
CA ARG A 70 12.64 -14.88 -15.72
C ARG A 70 11.70 -14.60 -14.52
N ILE A 71 12.26 -14.06 -13.45
CA ILE A 71 11.46 -13.62 -12.29
C ILE A 71 10.66 -12.41 -12.79
N ASP A 72 9.36 -12.61 -13.01
CA ASP A 72 8.45 -11.51 -13.36
C ASP A 72 8.20 -10.66 -12.11
N VAL A 73 9.10 -9.71 -11.89
CA VAL A 73 9.02 -8.71 -10.82
C VAL A 73 8.07 -7.60 -11.25
N LYS A 74 7.02 -7.36 -10.46
CA LYS A 74 6.04 -6.31 -10.70
C LYS A 74 6.17 -5.22 -9.63
N ILE A 75 6.34 -3.98 -10.06
CA ILE A 75 6.34 -2.81 -9.17
C ILE A 75 4.90 -2.48 -8.74
N ARG A 76 4.71 -2.31 -7.44
CA ARG A 76 3.44 -1.98 -6.78
C ARG A 76 3.68 -0.92 -5.72
N TYR A 77 2.59 -0.35 -5.24
CA TYR A 77 2.59 0.63 -4.16
C TYR A 77 1.67 0.16 -3.07
N LEU A 78 2.20 0.03 -1.85
CA LEU A 78 1.39 -0.18 -0.66
C LEU A 78 1.05 1.18 -0.07
N LEU A 79 -0.23 1.46 0.09
CA LEU A 79 -0.73 2.74 0.61
C LEU A 79 -1.45 2.49 1.92
N VAL A 80 -1.10 3.23 2.97
CA VAL A 80 -1.82 3.23 4.25
C VAL A 80 -2.66 4.49 4.32
N THR A 81 -3.97 4.34 4.43
CA THR A 81 -4.93 5.45 4.47
C THR A 81 -5.78 5.40 5.73
N ILE A 82 -6.35 6.54 6.08
CA ILE A 82 -7.44 6.64 7.05
C ILE A 82 -8.68 7.21 6.38
N VAL A 83 -9.83 6.65 6.72
CA VAL A 83 -11.12 7.24 6.40
C VAL A 83 -11.66 7.91 7.65
N SER A 84 -11.93 9.20 7.55
CA SER A 84 -12.45 10.02 8.63
C SER A 84 -13.87 10.48 8.33
N LYS A 85 -14.72 10.47 9.36
CA LYS A 85 -16.08 11.00 9.28
C LYS A 85 -16.33 11.87 10.50
N ASN A 86 -16.82 13.09 10.29
CA ASN A 86 -17.08 14.08 11.35
C ASN A 86 -15.85 14.32 12.25
N GLY A 87 -14.66 14.39 11.65
CA GLY A 87 -13.40 14.62 12.38
C GLY A 87 -12.89 13.43 13.19
N LYS A 88 -13.56 12.27 13.15
CA LYS A 88 -13.12 11.03 13.81
C LYS A 88 -12.63 10.01 12.78
N VAL A 89 -11.50 9.37 13.08
CA VAL A 89 -11.00 8.22 12.30
C VAL A 89 -12.00 7.07 12.46
N GLN A 90 -12.51 6.56 11.35
CA GLN A 90 -13.46 5.45 11.32
C GLN A 90 -12.78 4.13 11.02
N LYS A 91 -11.85 4.12 10.07
CA LYS A 91 -11.13 2.92 9.64
C LYS A 91 -9.77 3.27 9.07
N VAL A 92 -8.85 2.32 9.19
CA VAL A 92 -7.53 2.35 8.55
C VAL A 92 -7.50 1.28 7.46
N GLN A 93 -7.05 1.65 6.27
CA GLN A 93 -7.01 0.74 5.12
C GLN A 93 -5.58 0.60 4.59
N LEU A 94 -5.29 -0.60 4.07
CA LEU A 94 -4.09 -0.91 3.32
C LEU A 94 -4.50 -1.17 1.87
N HIS A 95 -3.96 -0.41 0.93
CA HIS A 95 -4.20 -0.59 -0.50
C HIS A 95 -2.96 -1.14 -1.19
N LYS A 96 -3.16 -1.99 -2.20
CA LYS A 96 -2.16 -2.29 -3.22
C LYS A 96 -2.56 -1.59 -4.52
N ALA A 97 -1.72 -0.68 -4.97
CA ALA A 97 -1.91 0.09 -6.18
C ALA A 97 -0.82 -0.19 -7.22
N LYS A 98 -1.11 0.18 -8.47
CA LYS A 98 -0.14 0.26 -9.57
C LYS A 98 -0.03 1.71 -10.04
N LYS A 99 1.15 2.08 -10.54
CA LYS A 99 1.36 3.30 -11.33
C LYS A 99 1.10 2.99 -12.80
N ASN A 100 0.30 3.82 -13.46
CA ASN A 100 -0.04 3.72 -14.87
C ASN A 100 1.01 4.46 -15.73
N PRO A 101 1.08 4.18 -17.05
CA PRO A 101 2.01 4.88 -17.94
C PRO A 101 1.80 6.40 -18.03
N ASN A 102 0.61 6.90 -17.69
CA ASN A 102 0.28 8.33 -17.66
C ASN A 102 0.53 8.97 -16.28
N ASP A 103 1.39 8.39 -15.44
CA ASP A 103 1.72 8.83 -14.08
C ASP A 103 0.56 8.90 -13.08
N THR A 104 -0.62 8.36 -13.43
CA THR A 104 -1.73 8.18 -12.49
C THR A 104 -1.61 6.86 -11.73
N PHE A 105 -2.37 6.71 -10.65
CA PHE A 105 -2.42 5.50 -9.86
C PHE A 105 -3.78 4.82 -9.93
N SER A 106 -3.80 3.49 -9.79
CA SER A 106 -5.04 2.72 -9.68
C SER A 106 -4.93 1.68 -8.56
N ILE A 107 -5.93 1.65 -7.69
CA ILE A 107 -6.04 0.65 -6.61
C ILE A 107 -6.54 -0.66 -7.20
N GLY A 108 -5.78 -1.74 -7.03
CA GLY A 108 -6.18 -3.09 -7.46
C GLY A 108 -6.71 -3.95 -6.32
N ARG A 109 -6.29 -3.68 -5.08
CA ARG A 109 -6.76 -4.40 -3.90
C ARG A 109 -6.77 -3.50 -2.68
N THR A 110 -7.76 -3.72 -1.82
CA THR A 110 -7.91 -3.03 -0.53
C THR A 110 -8.12 -4.06 0.56
N TRP A 111 -7.49 -3.84 1.71
CA TRP A 111 -7.67 -4.59 2.94
C TRP A 111 -7.94 -3.62 4.09
N GLN A 112 -8.77 -4.04 5.04
CA GLN A 112 -8.86 -3.33 6.31
C GLN A 112 -7.62 -3.68 7.15
N LEU A 113 -7.00 -2.71 7.80
CA LEU A 113 -5.76 -2.96 8.55
C LEU A 113 -5.99 -3.95 9.71
N GLU A 114 -7.20 -4.00 10.24
CA GLU A 114 -7.66 -4.98 11.25
C GLU A 114 -7.54 -6.44 10.76
N GLN A 115 -7.65 -6.68 9.46
CA GLN A 115 -7.56 -8.02 8.87
C GLN A 115 -6.12 -8.54 8.79
N VAL A 116 -5.12 -7.66 8.92
CA VAL A 116 -3.72 -8.10 9.00
C VAL A 116 -3.54 -8.94 10.27
N ARG A 117 -2.97 -10.12 10.16
CA ARG A 117 -2.77 -11.08 11.25
C ARG A 117 -1.33 -11.10 11.75
N LYS A 118 -0.37 -10.93 10.83
CA LYS A 118 1.06 -11.03 11.13
C LYS A 118 1.85 -10.12 10.19
N ILE A 119 2.91 -9.51 10.70
CA ILE A 119 3.89 -8.74 9.93
C ILE A 119 5.27 -9.28 10.32
N GLU A 120 6.09 -9.62 9.33
CA GLU A 120 7.41 -10.22 9.53
C GLU A 120 8.44 -9.48 8.68
N SER A 121 9.57 -9.09 9.29
CA SER A 121 10.75 -8.67 8.55
C SER A 121 11.56 -9.91 8.20
N VAL A 122 11.71 -10.22 6.91
CA VAL A 122 12.42 -11.43 6.45
C VAL A 122 13.92 -11.16 6.34
N ASP A 123 14.29 -10.05 5.72
CA ASP A 123 15.67 -9.57 5.60
C ASP A 123 15.70 -8.03 5.60
N ASN A 124 16.80 -7.41 5.15
CA ASN A 124 16.97 -5.96 5.15
C ASN A 124 15.96 -5.21 4.26
N VAL A 125 15.47 -5.80 3.17
CA VAL A 125 14.56 -5.14 2.21
C VAL A 125 13.24 -5.88 2.04
N THR A 126 13.14 -7.14 2.48
CA THR A 126 11.97 -8.00 2.30
C THR A 126 11.17 -8.15 3.59
N PHE A 127 9.86 -8.11 3.44
CA PHE A 127 8.90 -8.33 4.53
C PHE A 127 7.68 -9.09 4.04
N VAL A 128 6.98 -9.72 4.98
CA VAL A 128 5.75 -10.47 4.74
C VAL A 128 4.62 -9.91 5.60
N ILE A 129 3.47 -9.66 4.97
CA ILE A 129 2.22 -9.34 5.66
C ILE A 129 1.23 -10.47 5.43
N THR A 130 0.76 -11.08 6.51
CA THR A 130 -0.28 -12.11 6.46
C THR A 130 -1.64 -11.48 6.72
N ILE A 131 -2.57 -11.65 5.78
CA ILE A 131 -3.97 -11.18 5.89
C ILE A 131 -4.91 -12.39 5.88
N SER A 132 -5.35 -12.81 4.70
CA SER A 132 -5.96 -14.13 4.48
C SER A 132 -4.91 -15.19 4.10
N LYS A 133 -3.88 -14.73 3.37
CA LYS A 133 -2.69 -15.47 2.96
C LYS A 133 -1.46 -14.58 3.17
N PRO A 134 -0.24 -15.14 3.20
CA PRO A 134 0.95 -14.32 3.29
C PRO A 134 1.25 -13.64 1.94
N TYR A 135 1.63 -12.36 2.02
CA TYR A 135 2.07 -11.55 0.89
C TYR A 135 3.50 -11.11 1.14
N CYS A 136 4.42 -11.48 0.25
CA CYS A 136 5.83 -11.12 0.32
C CYS A 136 6.13 -9.97 -0.63
N TRP A 137 6.81 -8.94 -0.10
CA TRP A 137 7.20 -7.75 -0.85
C TRP A 137 8.62 -7.33 -0.48
N SER A 138 9.31 -6.72 -1.43
CA SER A 138 10.65 -6.16 -1.21
C SER A 138 10.67 -4.68 -1.56
N THR A 139 11.32 -3.86 -0.76
CA THR A 139 11.61 -2.45 -1.06
C THR A 139 12.92 -2.31 -1.85
N GLU A 140 13.23 -1.10 -2.30
CA GLU A 140 14.51 -0.81 -2.95
C GLU A 140 15.63 -0.66 -1.90
N THR A 141 15.30 -0.06 -0.75
CA THR A 141 16.24 0.14 0.36
C THR A 141 15.67 -0.34 1.70
N GLN A 142 16.57 -0.67 2.64
CA GLN A 142 16.17 -0.99 4.01
C GLN A 142 15.47 0.18 4.70
N GLY A 143 15.94 1.41 4.47
CA GLY A 143 15.35 2.61 5.06
C GLY A 143 13.87 2.78 4.71
N GLU A 144 13.49 2.54 3.44
CA GLU A 144 12.08 2.59 3.02
C GLU A 144 11.22 1.53 3.70
N LYS A 145 11.75 0.29 3.84
CA LYS A 145 11.06 -0.78 4.56
C LYS A 145 10.83 -0.39 6.01
N ASP A 146 11.88 0.07 6.68
CA ASP A 146 11.84 0.39 8.11
C ASP A 146 10.90 1.57 8.40
N VAL A 147 10.94 2.62 7.57
CA VAL A 147 10.01 3.75 7.66
C VAL A 147 8.57 3.30 7.43
N PHE A 148 8.32 2.50 6.38
CA PHE A 148 6.98 2.04 6.07
C PHE A 148 6.39 1.15 7.17
N LEU A 149 7.15 0.13 7.61
CA LEU A 149 6.72 -0.76 8.68
C LEU A 149 6.50 0.01 9.98
N SER A 150 7.41 0.94 10.34
CA SER A 150 7.23 1.78 11.53
C SER A 150 5.94 2.59 11.50
N GLN A 151 5.61 3.24 10.37
CA GLN A 151 4.36 3.98 10.22
C GLN A 151 3.13 3.05 10.24
N LEU A 152 3.21 1.88 9.61
CA LEU A 152 2.14 0.88 9.61
C LEU A 152 1.84 0.39 11.03
N LEU A 153 2.87 0.06 11.81
CA LEU A 153 2.71 -0.36 13.21
C LEU A 153 2.18 0.81 14.07
N LYS A 154 2.68 2.03 13.88
CA LYS A 154 2.19 3.18 14.64
C LYS A 154 0.68 3.43 14.50
N VAL A 155 0.11 3.14 13.34
CA VAL A 155 -1.33 3.36 13.09
C VAL A 155 -2.18 2.16 13.55
N ARG A 156 -1.66 0.94 13.50
CA ARG A 156 -2.39 -0.27 13.91
C ARG A 156 -2.58 -0.39 15.43
N TRP A 157 -1.66 0.15 16.23
CA TRP A 157 -1.69 0.07 17.71
C TRP A 157 -2.12 1.40 18.37
N LYS A 158 -2.91 2.22 17.67
CA LYS A 158 -3.59 3.38 18.24
C LYS A 158 -5.06 3.08 18.45
#